data_AF-A0A947ZT58-F1
#
_entry.id   AF-A0A947ZT58-F1
#
_cell.length_a   1.000
_cell.length_b   1.000
_cell.length_c   1.000
_cell.angle_alpha   90.00
_cell.angle_beta   90.00
_cell.angle_gamma   90.00
#
_symmetry.space_group_name_H-M   'P 1'
#
loop_
_entity.id
_entity.type
_entity.pdbx_description
1 polymer ?
#
loop_
_entity_poly.entity_id
_entity_poly.type
_entity_poly.pdbx_seq_one_letter_code
_entity_poly.pdbx_strand_id
1 'polypeptide(L)'
;MKLSQIFPYLSHLSLTPRQIAGFNRMITRGTAYAGRLTAQERAILIRLLREEDMLPGMSHVITEKVSVGKSTDDLPSLLFGVLAPDWAGLADACLGTVHEAGLNIAYTHGFILRRNREKLGVVLMEVELSPHLTQKALDIARAKIQERLSIIASEDAAKRTLQRQEARRLYAFTTVTDLLRGKLPADDLKEILGDSGEALKFFMSRHESYINQRTLESIADQILSNYVMKKNIRAGQSSLEISFQQVQYNSKTLTGVTVITKEQSITLERLMRLINELVPQNHRYDDYAYFTADKLSVFHVEMTNQQDQPIALDLQDKLAEAIREIPSQKETLGPTPGVELIRRKIVPLMIDEEKDIKIPQGYIHPHAPDHFKVILVASGNDKGFGLEVVTALTSVPGFSAAMPDKPNTMTNIQNGKEHQQEISIIDIWVDRKTLFGVKRESWNDEEIYNRIEQAIKTIPGLGPKLRIFDRTSRALRQMRLKAVSELAEKLSMPRDHIKSLFYSIGDRCLLNPEVTNDAIFNQVKLEYSAHNDVISGRPISVIFEEMKLTENDPSFTALAVAFRYSQDRLKGIFKAVKKYQANSVCRTDFEDITLLLFNLSSNSAPLNPAKIKALSSVLEGLA
;
A
#
# COMPACT_ATOMS: atom_id res chain seq x y z
N MET A 1 -21.62 54.14 1.33
CA MET A 1 -22.66 53.67 2.27
C MET A 1 -22.62 54.49 3.55
N LYS A 2 -23.78 54.95 4.03
CA LYS A 2 -23.87 55.77 5.26
C LYS A 2 -23.76 54.87 6.49
N LEU A 3 -23.10 55.34 7.55
CA LEU A 3 -22.93 54.56 8.80
C LEU A 3 -24.27 54.18 9.44
N SER A 4 -25.29 55.03 9.29
CA SER A 4 -26.65 54.77 9.77
C SER A 4 -27.28 53.50 9.16
N GLN A 5 -26.82 53.06 7.99
CA GLN A 5 -27.31 51.84 7.33
C GLN A 5 -26.65 50.57 7.87
N ILE A 6 -25.43 50.68 8.41
CA ILE A 6 -24.62 49.55 8.90
C ILE A 6 -24.85 49.34 10.40
N PHE A 7 -25.03 50.44 11.15
CA PHE A 7 -25.15 50.43 12.61
C PHE A 7 -26.19 49.44 13.19
N PRO A 8 -27.38 49.24 12.58
CA PRO A 8 -28.36 48.29 13.08
C PRO A 8 -27.80 46.86 13.23
N TYR A 9 -26.95 46.43 12.30
CA TYR A 9 -26.33 45.09 12.27
C TYR A 9 -25.16 44.93 13.25
N LEU A 10 -24.61 46.03 13.77
CA LEU A 10 -23.45 46.03 14.69
C LEU A 10 -23.82 46.42 16.12
N SER A 11 -25.10 46.72 16.38
CA SER A 11 -25.60 47.25 17.65
C SER A 11 -25.32 46.38 18.88
N HIS A 12 -25.12 45.07 18.67
CA HIS A 12 -24.79 44.09 19.71
C HIS A 12 -23.29 44.02 20.04
N LEU A 13 -22.43 44.77 19.34
CA LEU A 13 -20.99 44.76 19.54
C LEU A 13 -20.54 46.02 20.29
N SER A 14 -19.60 45.85 21.22
CA SER A 14 -18.94 46.95 21.95
C SER A 14 -17.95 47.73 21.06
N LEU A 15 -18.39 48.23 19.90
CA LEU A 15 -17.61 49.05 18.98
C LEU A 15 -18.07 50.51 19.06
N THR A 16 -17.13 51.43 19.26
CA THR A 16 -17.42 52.86 19.21
C THR A 16 -17.74 53.31 17.77
N PRO A 17 -18.58 54.34 17.57
CA PRO A 17 -18.84 54.89 16.24
C PRO A 17 -17.56 55.27 15.47
N ARG A 18 -16.51 55.71 16.20
CA ARG A 18 -15.19 56.02 15.63
C ARG A 18 -14.49 54.78 15.08
N GLN A 19 -14.55 53.64 15.77
CA GLN A 19 -13.98 52.37 15.30
C GLN A 19 -14.72 51.86 14.05
N ILE A 20 -16.06 51.88 14.07
CA ILE A 20 -16.88 51.48 12.91
C ILE A 20 -16.56 52.36 11.69
N ALA A 21 -16.44 53.68 11.89
CA ALA A 21 -16.03 54.61 10.83
C ALA A 21 -14.58 54.37 10.34
N GLY A 22 -13.70 53.85 11.20
CA GLY A 22 -12.35 53.42 10.85
C GLY A 22 -12.36 52.24 9.88
N PHE A 23 -12.99 51.13 10.29
CA PHE A 23 -13.09 49.92 9.46
C PHE A 23 -13.86 50.18 8.16
N ASN A 24 -14.95 50.94 8.19
CA ASN A 24 -15.70 51.26 6.99
C ASN A 24 -14.88 52.08 5.97
N ARG A 25 -14.01 52.99 6.45
CA ARG A 25 -13.04 53.69 5.59
C ARG A 25 -11.98 52.75 5.04
N MET A 26 -11.49 51.81 5.87
CA MET A 26 -10.54 50.78 5.44
C MET A 26 -11.12 49.92 4.31
N ILE A 27 -12.35 49.41 4.46
CA ILE A 27 -13.04 48.64 3.41
C ILE A 27 -13.18 49.48 2.13
N THR A 28 -13.64 50.73 2.27
CA THR A 28 -13.88 51.61 1.11
C THR A 28 -12.61 51.93 0.32
N ARG A 29 -11.45 52.03 1.00
CA ARG A 29 -10.16 52.31 0.35
C ARG A 29 -9.40 51.05 -0.04
N GLY A 30 -9.62 49.95 0.67
CA GLY A 30 -8.85 48.71 0.56
C GLY A 30 -9.33 47.76 -0.52
N THR A 31 -10.54 47.96 -1.06
CA THR A 31 -11.05 47.15 -2.18
C THR A 31 -11.89 47.99 -3.15
N ALA A 32 -11.73 47.71 -4.45
CA ALA A 32 -12.61 48.27 -5.49
C ALA A 32 -14.04 47.70 -5.39
N TYR A 33 -14.22 46.57 -4.69
CA TYR A 33 -15.52 45.92 -4.53
C TYR A 33 -16.43 46.63 -3.51
N ALA A 34 -15.90 47.60 -2.76
CA ALA A 34 -16.62 48.19 -1.64
C ALA A 34 -18.00 48.75 -2.02
N GLY A 35 -18.15 49.31 -3.23
CA GLY A 35 -19.40 49.89 -3.71
C GLY A 35 -20.52 48.87 -3.95
N ARG A 36 -20.20 47.58 -4.07
CA ARG A 36 -21.16 46.49 -4.34
C ARG A 36 -21.65 45.77 -3.10
N LEU A 37 -21.01 46.02 -1.95
CA LEU A 37 -21.35 45.38 -0.69
C LEU A 37 -22.63 45.97 -0.09
N THR A 38 -23.53 45.09 0.31
CA THR A 38 -24.72 45.43 1.10
C THR A 38 -24.34 45.90 2.50
N ALA A 39 -25.29 46.52 3.20
CA ALA A 39 -25.07 46.97 4.58
C ALA A 39 -24.71 45.80 5.52
N GLN A 40 -25.34 44.65 5.32
CA GLN A 40 -25.11 43.45 6.11
C GLN A 40 -23.73 42.83 5.82
N GLU A 41 -23.34 42.71 4.55
CA GLU A 41 -22.00 42.23 4.17
C GLU A 41 -20.89 43.14 4.73
N ARG A 42 -21.11 44.45 4.71
CA ARG A 42 -20.17 45.39 5.35
C ARG A 42 -20.11 45.24 6.85
N ALA A 43 -21.23 44.96 7.51
CA ALA A 43 -21.24 44.70 8.94
C ALA A 43 -20.40 43.44 9.25
N ILE A 44 -20.58 42.35 8.52
CA ILE A 44 -19.78 41.13 8.66
C ILE A 44 -18.29 41.41 8.45
N LEU A 45 -17.93 42.16 7.42
CA LEU A 45 -16.53 42.53 7.18
C LEU A 45 -15.90 43.36 8.30
N ILE A 46 -16.66 44.30 8.87
CA ILE A 46 -16.20 45.08 10.02
C ILE A 46 -15.94 44.16 11.22
N ARG A 47 -16.78 43.14 11.42
CA ARG A 47 -16.59 42.15 12.48
C ARG A 47 -15.34 41.30 12.21
N LEU A 48 -15.17 40.80 10.99
CA LEU A 48 -13.99 40.02 10.60
C LEU A 48 -12.69 40.82 10.76
N LEU A 49 -12.68 42.10 10.36
CA LEU A 49 -11.53 42.99 10.54
C LEU A 49 -11.22 43.27 12.01
N ARG A 50 -12.24 43.28 12.87
CA ARG A 50 -12.03 43.40 14.32
C ARG A 50 -11.38 42.13 14.87
N GLU A 51 -11.84 40.95 14.46
CA GLU A 51 -11.19 39.68 14.86
C GLU A 51 -9.73 39.64 14.38
N GLU A 52 -9.46 40.11 13.16
CA GLU A 52 -8.10 40.24 12.63
C GLU A 52 -7.24 41.26 13.41
N ASP A 53 -7.82 42.35 13.93
CA ASP A 53 -7.11 43.27 14.83
C ASP A 53 -6.73 42.60 16.17
N MET A 54 -7.52 41.63 16.63
CA MET A 54 -7.27 40.91 17.88
C MET A 54 -6.32 39.74 17.70
N LEU A 55 -6.40 39.03 16.57
CA LEU A 55 -5.60 37.85 16.23
C LEU A 55 -5.11 37.94 14.77
N PRO A 56 -4.04 38.73 14.51
CA PRO A 56 -3.55 38.96 13.15
C PRO A 56 -3.00 37.70 12.47
N GLY A 57 -3.18 37.59 11.15
CA GLY A 57 -2.64 36.51 10.32
C GLY A 57 -3.39 35.18 10.43
N MET A 58 -4.49 35.15 11.19
CA MET A 58 -5.36 33.99 11.31
C MET A 58 -6.55 34.08 10.34
N SER A 59 -7.18 32.96 10.09
CA SER A 59 -8.44 32.90 9.33
C SER A 59 -9.63 33.07 10.25
N HIS A 60 -10.48 34.04 9.95
CA HIS A 60 -11.68 34.39 10.71
C HIS A 60 -12.91 34.05 9.90
N VAL A 61 -13.89 33.44 10.55
CA VAL A 61 -15.17 33.09 9.93
C VAL A 61 -16.31 33.58 10.79
N ILE A 62 -17.23 34.31 10.18
CA ILE A 62 -18.44 34.81 10.81
C ILE A 62 -19.62 34.36 9.99
N THR A 63 -20.66 33.89 10.68
CA THR A 63 -21.93 33.54 10.05
C THR A 63 -23.02 34.45 10.58
N GLU A 64 -23.92 34.91 9.72
CA GLU A 64 -25.08 35.74 10.07
C GLU A 64 -26.34 35.24 9.37
N LYS A 65 -27.49 35.34 10.03
CA LYS A 65 -28.79 35.07 9.38
C LYS A 65 -29.12 36.24 8.45
N VAL A 66 -29.45 35.98 7.20
CA VAL A 66 -29.92 37.05 6.31
C VAL A 66 -31.33 37.41 6.74
N SER A 67 -31.55 38.70 7.02
CA SER A 67 -32.88 39.17 7.42
C SER A 67 -33.74 39.22 6.17
N VAL A 68 -34.67 38.26 6.03
CA VAL A 68 -35.63 38.26 4.93
C VAL A 68 -36.44 39.56 4.99
N GLY A 69 -36.45 40.32 3.90
CA GLY A 69 -37.35 41.45 3.75
C GLY A 69 -38.80 40.99 3.90
N LYS A 70 -39.77 41.91 4.04
CA LYS A 70 -41.19 41.54 4.16
C LYS A 70 -41.81 40.89 2.88
N SER A 71 -41.02 40.25 2.02
CA SER A 71 -41.46 39.41 0.91
C SER A 71 -41.58 37.96 1.38
N THR A 72 -42.74 37.35 1.13
CA THR A 72 -43.14 36.03 1.66
C THR A 72 -42.60 34.82 0.89
N ASP A 73 -41.73 35.01 -0.10
CA ASP A 73 -41.29 33.96 -1.03
C ASP A 73 -39.80 33.60 -0.96
N ASP A 74 -38.99 34.29 -0.14
CA ASP A 74 -37.54 34.01 -0.08
C ASP A 74 -37.23 32.87 0.91
N LEU A 75 -36.48 31.88 0.43
CA LEU A 75 -35.99 30.77 1.25
C LEU A 75 -35.06 31.32 2.36
N PRO A 76 -35.10 30.75 3.58
CA PRO A 76 -34.20 31.17 4.64
C PRO A 76 -32.74 30.96 4.22
N SER A 77 -31.88 31.97 4.40
CA SER A 77 -30.47 31.90 4.01
C SER A 77 -29.51 32.32 5.13
N LEU A 78 -28.28 31.80 5.06
CA LEU A 78 -27.17 32.17 5.92
C LEU A 78 -26.07 32.84 5.11
N LEU A 79 -25.56 33.94 5.63
CA LEU A 79 -24.39 34.61 5.08
C LEU A 79 -23.15 34.22 5.88
N PHE A 80 -22.24 33.51 5.23
CA PHE A 80 -20.90 33.22 5.74
C PHE A 80 -19.92 34.26 5.20
N GLY A 81 -19.12 34.84 6.08
CA GLY A 81 -17.99 35.69 5.72
C GLY A 81 -16.70 35.08 6.24
N VAL A 82 -15.74 34.92 5.34
CA VAL A 82 -14.39 34.42 5.63
C VAL A 82 -13.38 35.54 5.33
N LEU A 83 -12.46 35.76 6.26
CA LEU A 83 -11.31 36.66 6.09
C LEU A 83 -10.05 35.87 6.45
N ALA A 84 -9.07 35.83 5.56
CA ALA A 84 -7.80 35.14 5.79
C ALA A 84 -6.67 35.84 5.02
N PRO A 85 -5.38 35.51 5.27
CA PRO A 85 -4.30 35.87 4.36
C PRO A 85 -4.61 35.40 2.93
N ASP A 86 -4.37 36.25 1.93
CA ASP A 86 -4.73 35.94 0.54
C ASP A 86 -3.90 34.78 -0.03
N TRP A 87 -4.58 33.82 -0.66
CA TRP A 87 -3.92 32.71 -1.32
C TRP A 87 -4.71 32.13 -2.49
N ALA A 88 -3.98 31.59 -3.47
CA ALA A 88 -4.55 31.04 -4.69
C ALA A 88 -5.38 29.78 -4.40
N GLY A 89 -6.71 29.93 -4.47
CA GLY A 89 -7.69 28.87 -4.26
C GLY A 89 -8.43 28.90 -2.91
N LEU A 90 -8.26 29.99 -2.13
CA LEU A 90 -9.05 30.29 -0.94
C LEU A 90 -10.57 30.23 -1.22
N ALA A 91 -11.02 30.86 -2.31
CA ALA A 91 -12.44 30.85 -2.69
C ALA A 91 -12.94 29.41 -2.94
N ASP A 92 -12.21 28.62 -3.74
CA ASP A 92 -12.58 27.24 -4.05
C ASP A 92 -12.61 26.35 -2.80
N ALA A 93 -11.68 26.55 -1.87
CA ALA A 93 -11.66 25.84 -0.59
C ALA A 93 -12.93 26.14 0.23
N CYS A 94 -13.33 27.41 0.29
CA CYS A 94 -14.53 27.83 1.02
C CYS A 94 -15.80 27.29 0.36
N LEU A 95 -15.93 27.42 -0.96
CA LEU A 95 -17.08 26.92 -1.73
C LEU A 95 -17.20 25.39 -1.61
N GLY A 96 -16.08 24.67 -1.78
CA GLY A 96 -16.03 23.22 -1.66
C GLY A 96 -16.46 22.72 -0.28
N THR A 97 -16.04 23.42 0.79
CA THR A 97 -16.43 23.07 2.17
C THR A 97 -17.94 23.19 2.39
N VAL A 98 -18.58 24.20 1.81
CA VAL A 98 -20.04 24.39 1.91
C VAL A 98 -20.79 23.33 1.09
N HIS A 99 -20.31 23.01 -0.11
CA HIS A 99 -20.90 21.97 -0.94
C HIS A 99 -20.74 20.56 -0.35
N GLU A 100 -19.60 20.23 0.26
CA GLU A 100 -19.40 18.96 0.98
C GLU A 100 -20.39 18.79 2.14
N ALA A 101 -20.80 19.91 2.77
CA ALA A 101 -21.85 19.91 3.78
C ALA A 101 -23.27 19.72 3.22
N GLY A 102 -23.42 19.54 1.90
CA GLY A 102 -24.69 19.32 1.22
C GLY A 102 -25.53 20.60 1.07
N LEU A 103 -24.91 21.78 1.16
CA LEU A 103 -25.60 23.05 1.04
C LEU A 103 -25.34 23.71 -0.32
N ASN A 104 -26.34 24.42 -0.82
CA ASN A 104 -26.25 25.18 -2.07
C ASN A 104 -25.94 26.64 -1.77
N ILE A 105 -25.11 27.24 -2.63
CA ILE A 105 -24.66 28.62 -2.51
C ILE A 105 -25.49 29.47 -3.47
N ALA A 106 -26.26 30.43 -2.94
CA ALA A 106 -27.04 31.38 -3.73
C ALA A 106 -26.12 32.31 -4.52
N TYR A 107 -25.14 32.90 -3.84
CA TYR A 107 -24.08 33.68 -4.47
C TYR A 107 -22.82 33.69 -3.63
N THR A 108 -21.72 34.08 -4.27
CA THR A 108 -20.44 34.32 -3.61
C THR A 108 -19.79 35.61 -4.08
N HIS A 109 -19.17 36.32 -3.15
CA HIS A 109 -18.28 37.44 -3.41
C HIS A 109 -16.88 37.13 -2.91
N GLY A 110 -15.97 36.84 -3.82
CA GLY A 110 -14.54 36.72 -3.55
C GLY A 110 -13.79 38.00 -3.96
N PHE A 111 -13.06 38.62 -3.05
CA PHE A 111 -12.22 39.79 -3.37
C PHE A 111 -11.06 39.96 -2.40
N ILE A 112 -10.06 40.74 -2.82
CA ILE A 112 -8.91 41.09 -1.99
C ILE A 112 -9.21 42.40 -1.26
N LEU A 113 -8.95 42.43 0.04
CA LEU A 113 -8.94 43.63 0.85
C LEU A 113 -7.50 43.98 1.22
N ARG A 114 -7.03 45.14 0.75
CA ARG A 114 -5.69 45.64 1.06
C ARG A 114 -5.70 46.42 2.36
N ARG A 115 -4.87 45.98 3.29
CA ARG A 115 -4.60 46.67 4.55
C ARG A 115 -3.10 46.97 4.60
N ASN A 116 -2.73 48.23 4.42
CA ASN A 116 -1.33 48.63 4.29
C ASN A 116 -0.60 47.84 3.19
N ARG A 117 0.39 47.01 3.56
CA ARG A 117 1.15 46.13 2.65
C ARG A 117 0.60 44.71 2.55
N GLU A 118 -0.37 44.35 3.39
CA GLU A 118 -0.93 43.00 3.46
C GLU A 118 -2.15 42.88 2.54
N LYS A 119 -2.30 41.70 1.95
CA LYS A 119 -3.45 41.31 1.15
C LYS A 119 -4.24 40.27 1.94
N LEU A 120 -5.46 40.62 2.30
CA LEU A 120 -6.39 39.71 2.93
C LEU A 120 -7.39 39.24 1.87
N GLY A 121 -7.58 37.93 1.76
CA GLY A 121 -8.63 37.34 0.96
C GLY A 121 -9.95 37.39 1.73
N VAL A 122 -11.00 37.89 1.07
CA VAL A 122 -12.37 37.88 1.59
C VAL A 122 -13.22 36.98 0.71
N VAL A 123 -13.96 36.08 1.34
CA VAL A 123 -14.99 35.27 0.68
C VAL A 123 -16.30 35.44 1.45
N LEU A 124 -17.31 36.03 0.81
CA LEU A 124 -18.67 36.08 1.32
C LEU A 124 -19.51 35.06 0.54
N MET A 125 -20.33 34.29 1.23
CA MET A 125 -21.15 33.24 0.63
C MET A 125 -22.53 33.27 1.27
N GLU A 126 -23.56 33.50 0.48
CA GLU A 126 -24.93 33.28 0.92
C GLU A 126 -25.36 31.86 0.56
N VAL A 127 -25.88 31.15 1.55
CA VAL A 127 -26.21 29.73 1.48
C VAL A 127 -27.70 29.58 1.71
N GLU A 128 -28.39 28.97 0.75
CA GLU A 128 -29.81 28.68 0.85
C GLU A 128 -30.05 27.49 1.77
N LEU A 129 -31.01 27.61 2.67
CA LEU A 129 -31.39 26.53 3.57
C LEU A 129 -32.64 25.82 3.05
N SER A 130 -32.63 24.50 3.15
CA SER A 130 -33.84 23.71 2.91
C SER A 130 -34.94 24.13 3.92
N PRO A 131 -36.18 24.35 3.47
CA PRO A 131 -37.33 24.68 4.34
C PRO A 131 -37.57 23.67 5.46
N HIS A 132 -37.08 22.43 5.29
CA HIS A 132 -37.29 21.32 6.21
C HIS A 132 -36.20 21.20 7.29
N LEU A 133 -35.18 22.07 7.29
CA LEU A 133 -34.15 22.04 8.32
C LEU A 133 -34.68 22.56 9.66
N THR A 134 -34.59 21.75 10.72
CA THR A 134 -34.90 22.21 12.08
C THR A 134 -33.88 23.24 12.57
N GLN A 135 -34.29 24.19 13.40
CA GLN A 135 -33.41 25.24 13.95
C GLN A 135 -32.18 24.64 14.68
N LYS A 136 -32.35 23.51 15.38
CA LYS A 136 -31.24 22.82 16.06
C LYS A 136 -30.25 22.19 15.08
N ALA A 137 -30.74 21.58 14.00
CA ALA A 137 -29.88 21.03 12.95
C ALA A 137 -29.11 22.14 12.22
N LEU A 138 -29.75 23.29 12.02
CA LEU A 138 -29.13 24.47 11.42
C LEU A 138 -28.00 25.02 12.28
N ASP A 139 -28.19 25.14 13.60
CA ASP A 139 -27.16 25.67 14.50
C ASP A 139 -25.94 24.74 14.60
N ILE A 140 -26.16 23.41 14.57
CA ILE A 140 -25.07 22.41 14.52
C ILE A 140 -24.34 22.48 13.17
N ALA A 141 -25.06 22.54 12.05
CA ALA A 141 -24.46 22.64 10.72
C ALA A 141 -23.65 23.93 10.58
N ARG A 142 -24.19 25.06 11.05
CA ARG A 142 -23.50 26.35 11.10
C ARG A 142 -22.19 26.28 11.88
N ALA A 143 -22.19 25.72 13.09
CA ALA A 143 -20.99 25.61 13.91
C ALA A 143 -19.92 24.75 13.22
N LYS A 144 -20.31 23.60 12.66
CA LYS A 144 -19.39 22.70 11.94
C LYS A 144 -18.80 23.33 10.68
N ILE A 145 -19.62 24.04 9.90
CA ILE A 145 -19.15 24.71 8.68
C ILE A 145 -18.22 25.86 9.05
N GLN A 146 -18.55 26.64 10.07
CA GLN A 146 -17.70 27.73 10.54
C GLN A 146 -16.33 27.22 11.03
N GLU A 147 -16.31 26.11 11.77
CA GLU A 147 -15.08 25.44 12.19
C GLU A 147 -14.26 24.96 10.98
N ARG A 148 -14.86 24.20 10.05
CA ARG A 148 -14.19 23.70 8.85
C ARG A 148 -13.65 24.84 7.96
N LEU A 149 -14.43 25.91 7.78
CA LEU A 149 -14.00 27.08 7.02
C LEU A 149 -12.80 27.76 7.68
N SER A 150 -12.77 27.84 9.01
CA SER A 150 -11.62 28.42 9.72
C SER A 150 -10.37 27.56 9.55
N ILE A 151 -10.50 26.23 9.51
CA ILE A 151 -9.36 25.33 9.28
C ILE A 151 -8.91 25.40 7.83
N ILE A 152 -9.82 25.40 6.85
CA ILE A 152 -9.46 25.32 5.43
C ILE A 152 -8.89 26.65 4.91
N ALA A 153 -9.42 27.78 5.39
CA ALA A 153 -9.05 29.12 4.92
C ALA A 153 -7.66 29.56 5.39
N SER A 154 -7.11 28.96 6.45
CA SER A 154 -5.76 29.27 6.91
C SER A 154 -4.71 29.00 5.83
N GLU A 155 -3.74 29.91 5.72
CA GLU A 155 -2.69 29.82 4.70
C GLU A 155 -1.78 28.63 4.97
N ASP A 156 -1.71 27.71 4.01
CA ASP A 156 -0.82 26.55 4.05
C ASP A 156 -0.30 26.25 2.64
N ALA A 157 1.02 26.16 2.51
CA ALA A 157 1.68 25.84 1.26
C ALA A 157 1.30 24.44 0.73
N ALA A 158 0.99 23.50 1.63
CA ALA A 158 0.51 22.17 1.26
C ALA A 158 -0.86 22.24 0.59
N LYS A 159 -1.81 23.01 1.14
CA LYS A 159 -3.16 23.18 0.57
C LYS A 159 -3.14 23.78 -0.83
N ARG A 160 -2.31 24.81 -1.05
CA ARG A 160 -2.10 25.41 -2.39
C ARG A 160 -1.63 24.39 -3.41
N THR A 161 -0.72 23.50 -2.99
CA THR A 161 -0.19 22.45 -3.84
C THR A 161 -1.28 21.45 -4.17
N LEU A 162 -2.01 20.94 -3.18
CA LEU A 162 -3.11 19.98 -3.37
C LEU A 162 -4.19 20.52 -4.33
N GLN A 163 -4.65 21.76 -4.15
CA GLN A 163 -5.65 22.34 -5.05
C GLN A 163 -5.14 22.50 -6.48
N ARG A 164 -3.88 22.89 -6.66
CA ARG A 164 -3.27 22.97 -8.00
C ARG A 164 -3.23 21.60 -8.68
N GLN A 165 -2.93 20.54 -7.92
CA GLN A 165 -2.90 19.17 -8.43
C GLN A 165 -4.30 18.73 -8.87
N GLU A 166 -5.32 18.97 -8.06
CA GLU A 166 -6.71 18.63 -8.39
C GLU A 166 -7.25 19.44 -9.58
N ALA A 167 -6.95 20.74 -9.66
CA ALA A 167 -7.33 21.57 -10.81
C ALA A 167 -6.73 21.05 -12.12
N ARG A 168 -5.44 20.63 -12.10
CA ARG A 168 -4.78 20.03 -13.26
C ARG A 168 -5.41 18.69 -13.64
N ARG A 169 -5.70 17.84 -12.65
CA ARG A 169 -6.36 16.56 -12.87
C ARG A 169 -7.75 16.75 -13.49
N LEU A 170 -8.53 17.72 -13.01
CA LEU A 170 -9.85 18.03 -13.53
C LEU A 170 -9.78 18.56 -14.98
N TYR A 171 -8.80 19.40 -15.29
CA TYR A 171 -8.54 19.85 -16.65
C TYR A 171 -8.19 18.68 -17.59
N ALA A 172 -7.27 17.81 -17.15
CA ALA A 172 -6.88 16.62 -17.90
C ALA A 172 -8.07 15.68 -18.11
N PHE A 173 -8.88 15.44 -17.07
CA PHE A 173 -10.10 14.66 -17.16
C PHE A 173 -11.05 15.25 -18.21
N THR A 174 -11.36 16.55 -18.11
CA THR A 174 -12.27 17.23 -19.04
C THR A 174 -11.79 17.08 -20.49
N THR A 175 -10.51 17.36 -20.73
CA THR A 175 -9.92 17.27 -22.08
C THR A 175 -9.96 15.84 -22.62
N VAL A 176 -9.64 14.83 -21.80
CA VAL A 176 -9.76 13.42 -22.19
C VAL A 176 -11.20 13.03 -22.49
N THR A 177 -12.17 13.49 -21.69
CA THR A 177 -13.59 13.22 -21.97
C THR A 177 -14.05 13.83 -23.29
N ASP A 178 -13.57 15.03 -23.66
CA ASP A 178 -13.84 15.65 -24.97
C ASP A 178 -13.23 14.86 -26.13
N LEU A 179 -11.99 14.38 -25.98
CA LEU A 179 -11.35 13.50 -26.96
C LEU A 179 -12.14 12.19 -27.15
N LEU A 180 -12.63 11.61 -26.06
CA LEU A 180 -13.44 10.38 -26.11
C LEU A 180 -14.80 10.61 -26.79
N ARG A 181 -15.45 11.77 -26.57
CA ARG A 181 -16.68 12.17 -27.29
C ARG A 181 -16.51 12.19 -28.79
N GLY A 182 -15.33 12.59 -29.29
CA GLY A 182 -15.02 12.60 -30.72
C GLY A 182 -14.78 11.21 -31.33
N LYS A 183 -14.59 10.17 -30.52
CA LYS A 183 -14.17 8.83 -30.96
C LYS A 183 -15.24 7.74 -30.82
N LEU A 184 -16.35 8.00 -30.14
CA LEU A 184 -17.35 6.98 -29.76
C LEU A 184 -18.78 7.36 -30.15
N PRO A 185 -19.63 6.37 -30.47
CA PRO A 185 -21.07 6.58 -30.62
C PRO A 185 -21.75 6.91 -29.28
N ALA A 186 -22.92 7.54 -29.34
CA ALA A 186 -23.64 8.07 -28.17
C ALA A 186 -23.93 7.05 -27.06
N ASP A 187 -24.22 5.79 -27.44
CA ASP A 187 -24.56 4.73 -26.48
C ASP A 187 -23.36 4.33 -25.61
N ASP A 188 -22.17 4.27 -26.20
CA ASP A 188 -20.92 3.88 -25.51
C ASP A 188 -20.38 5.02 -24.64
N LEU A 189 -20.67 6.27 -25.00
CA LEU A 189 -20.28 7.44 -24.21
C LEU A 189 -20.91 7.44 -22.82
N LYS A 190 -22.16 6.94 -22.68
CA LYS A 190 -22.81 6.86 -21.37
C LYS A 190 -22.08 5.90 -20.43
N GLU A 191 -21.57 4.79 -20.95
CA GLU A 191 -20.87 3.78 -20.16
C GLU A 191 -19.43 4.22 -19.80
N ILE A 192 -18.75 4.94 -20.71
CA ILE A 192 -17.39 5.46 -20.46
C ILE A 192 -17.39 6.70 -19.56
N LEU A 193 -18.36 7.61 -19.73
CA LEU A 193 -18.36 8.95 -19.11
C LEU A 193 -19.32 9.11 -17.93
N GLY A 194 -20.18 8.13 -17.65
CA GLY A 194 -21.12 8.22 -16.53
C GLY A 194 -20.43 8.25 -15.15
N ASP A 195 -21.21 8.44 -14.09
CA ASP A 195 -20.74 8.57 -12.69
C ASP A 195 -19.96 7.35 -12.16
N SER A 196 -20.00 6.23 -12.88
CA SER A 196 -19.19 5.03 -12.61
C SER A 196 -18.43 4.55 -13.86
N GLY A 197 -18.22 5.45 -14.81
CA GLY A 197 -17.61 5.18 -16.10
C GLY A 197 -16.10 4.92 -16.02
N GLU A 198 -15.57 4.33 -17.08
CA GLU A 198 -14.15 3.95 -17.17
C GLU A 198 -13.21 5.17 -17.06
N ALA A 199 -13.60 6.31 -17.65
CA ALA A 199 -12.76 7.52 -17.62
C ALA A 199 -12.58 8.04 -16.19
N LEU A 200 -13.65 8.10 -15.41
CA LEU A 200 -13.58 8.54 -14.01
C LEU A 200 -12.75 7.57 -13.17
N LYS A 201 -12.98 6.27 -13.32
CA LYS A 201 -12.20 5.22 -12.63
C LYS A 201 -10.71 5.30 -12.94
N PHE A 202 -10.36 5.60 -14.19
CA PHE A 202 -8.97 5.79 -14.60
C PHE A 202 -8.34 6.96 -13.85
N PHE A 203 -8.96 8.15 -13.86
CA PHE A 203 -8.40 9.33 -13.21
C PHE A 203 -8.36 9.23 -11.67
N MET A 204 -9.32 8.53 -11.05
CA MET A 204 -9.31 8.26 -9.61
C MET A 204 -8.21 7.29 -9.18
N SER A 205 -7.83 6.34 -10.04
CA SER A 205 -6.88 5.27 -9.70
C SER A 205 -5.42 5.55 -10.09
N ARG A 206 -5.14 6.68 -10.76
CA ARG A 206 -3.79 7.03 -11.23
C ARG A 206 -3.20 8.18 -10.42
N HIS A 207 -1.92 8.04 -10.06
CA HIS A 207 -1.16 9.11 -9.44
C HIS A 207 -1.01 10.30 -10.40
N GLU A 208 -0.84 11.50 -9.86
CA GLU A 208 -0.70 12.73 -10.65
C GLU A 208 0.51 12.68 -11.60
N SER A 209 1.62 12.10 -11.15
CA SER A 209 2.82 11.89 -11.98
C SER A 209 2.52 11.09 -13.24
N TYR A 210 1.65 10.08 -13.15
CA TYR A 210 1.28 9.26 -14.30
C TYR A 210 0.57 10.09 -15.37
N ILE A 211 -0.43 10.85 -14.96
CA ILE A 211 -1.25 11.70 -15.82
C ILE A 211 -0.41 12.80 -16.46
N ASN A 212 0.44 13.46 -15.67
CA ASN A 212 1.22 14.61 -16.13
C ASN A 212 2.38 14.25 -17.06
N GLN A 213 2.90 13.02 -16.97
CA GLN A 213 4.02 12.57 -17.80
C GLN A 213 3.57 12.09 -19.18
N ARG A 214 2.27 11.95 -19.43
CA ARG A 214 1.71 11.39 -20.67
C ARG A 214 0.87 12.41 -21.41
N THR A 215 0.84 12.32 -22.74
CA THR A 215 -0.11 13.14 -23.53
C THR A 215 -1.54 12.71 -23.22
N LEU A 216 -2.47 13.67 -23.19
CA LEU A 216 -3.88 13.40 -22.91
C LEU A 216 -4.52 12.53 -24.00
N GLU A 217 -4.03 12.61 -25.24
CA GLU A 217 -4.43 11.76 -26.35
C GLU A 217 -4.08 10.28 -26.09
N SER A 218 -2.85 10.00 -25.64
CA SER A 218 -2.44 8.63 -25.27
C SER A 218 -3.31 8.07 -24.13
N ILE A 219 -3.64 8.90 -23.14
CA ILE A 219 -4.54 8.51 -22.04
C ILE A 219 -5.94 8.18 -22.57
N ALA A 220 -6.49 9.01 -23.47
CA ALA A 220 -7.78 8.77 -24.09
C ALA A 220 -7.79 7.47 -24.89
N ASP A 221 -6.74 7.21 -25.68
CA ASP A 221 -6.60 5.98 -26.47
C ASP A 221 -6.48 4.73 -25.60
N GLN A 222 -5.82 4.83 -24.46
CA GLN A 222 -5.72 3.74 -23.49
C GLN A 222 -7.06 3.44 -22.83
N ILE A 223 -7.79 4.47 -22.37
CA ILE A 223 -9.14 4.31 -21.79
C ILE A 223 -10.08 3.68 -22.82
N LEU A 224 -10.06 4.17 -24.06
CA LEU A 224 -10.87 3.68 -25.16
C LEU A 224 -10.56 2.21 -25.46
N SER A 225 -9.29 1.86 -25.63
CA SER A 225 -8.86 0.48 -25.91
C SER A 225 -9.28 -0.47 -24.79
N ASN A 226 -9.05 -0.08 -23.53
CA ASN A 226 -9.47 -0.87 -22.38
C ASN A 226 -10.98 -1.12 -22.35
N TYR A 227 -11.78 -0.10 -22.69
CA TYR A 227 -13.23 -0.23 -22.77
C TYR A 227 -13.66 -1.21 -23.87
N VAL A 228 -13.14 -1.05 -25.09
CA VAL A 228 -13.48 -1.91 -26.23
C VAL A 228 -13.10 -3.36 -25.94
N MET A 229 -11.89 -3.61 -25.45
CA MET A 229 -11.45 -4.96 -25.09
C MET A 229 -12.33 -5.59 -24.00
N LYS A 230 -12.70 -4.84 -22.95
CA LYS A 230 -13.63 -5.32 -21.92
C LYS A 230 -15.01 -5.63 -22.50
N LYS A 231 -15.53 -4.77 -23.38
CA LYS A 231 -16.82 -4.96 -24.04
C LYS A 231 -16.83 -6.23 -24.89
N ASN A 232 -15.79 -6.49 -25.67
CA ASN A 232 -15.66 -7.71 -26.48
C ASN A 232 -15.66 -8.98 -25.61
N ILE A 233 -14.88 -8.98 -24.52
CA ILE A 233 -14.84 -10.11 -23.58
C ILE A 233 -16.17 -10.32 -22.86
N ARG A 234 -16.88 -9.24 -22.50
CA ARG A 234 -18.21 -9.29 -21.88
C ARG A 234 -19.27 -9.81 -22.84
N ALA A 235 -19.21 -9.41 -24.10
CA ALA A 235 -20.07 -9.91 -25.18
C ALA A 235 -19.79 -11.38 -25.54
N GLY A 236 -18.76 -11.99 -24.97
CA GLY A 236 -18.39 -13.39 -25.23
C GLY A 236 -17.67 -13.60 -26.56
N GLN A 237 -17.17 -12.53 -27.18
CA GLN A 237 -16.42 -12.60 -28.44
C GLN A 237 -15.01 -13.16 -28.24
N SER A 238 -14.42 -12.97 -27.06
CA SER A 238 -13.11 -13.51 -26.68
C SER A 238 -13.00 -13.80 -25.19
N SER A 239 -12.09 -14.70 -24.79
CA SER A 239 -11.66 -14.91 -23.39
C SER A 239 -10.44 -14.05 -23.00
N LEU A 240 -9.68 -13.56 -24.00
CA LEU A 240 -8.42 -12.85 -23.88
C LEU A 240 -8.28 -11.81 -25.00
N GLU A 241 -8.02 -10.56 -24.63
CA GLU A 241 -7.76 -9.45 -25.55
C GLU A 241 -6.39 -8.84 -25.23
N ILE A 242 -5.63 -8.50 -26.27
CA ILE A 242 -4.28 -7.95 -26.17
C ILE A 242 -4.19 -6.73 -27.09
N SER A 243 -3.71 -5.61 -26.56
CA SER A 243 -3.49 -4.38 -27.32
C SER A 243 -2.08 -3.86 -27.08
N PHE A 244 -1.42 -3.46 -28.16
CA PHE A 244 -0.17 -2.72 -28.12
C PHE A 244 -0.44 -1.28 -28.56
N GLN A 245 0.01 -0.31 -27.77
CA GLN A 245 -0.18 1.11 -28.03
C GLN A 245 1.13 1.85 -27.88
N GLN A 246 1.31 2.90 -28.67
CA GLN A 246 2.39 3.85 -28.42
C GLN A 246 1.94 4.86 -27.38
N VAL A 247 2.69 4.95 -26.28
CA VAL A 247 2.41 5.89 -25.20
C VAL A 247 3.43 7.01 -25.27
N GLN A 248 2.98 8.24 -25.52
CA GLN A 248 3.86 9.40 -25.49
C GLN A 248 4.12 9.81 -24.04
N TYR A 249 5.36 9.64 -23.59
CA TYR A 249 5.85 9.89 -22.25
C TYR A 249 6.91 11.01 -22.27
N ASN A 250 6.58 12.20 -21.76
CA ASN A 250 7.39 13.41 -21.86
C ASN A 250 7.89 13.65 -23.30
N SER A 251 9.20 13.50 -23.56
CA SER A 251 9.83 13.64 -24.88
C SER A 251 10.16 12.29 -25.55
N LYS A 252 9.61 11.18 -25.05
CA LYS A 252 9.88 9.82 -25.52
C LYS A 252 8.60 9.08 -25.85
N THR A 253 8.72 8.02 -26.65
CA THR A 253 7.63 7.11 -26.96
C THR A 253 7.91 5.74 -26.34
N LEU A 254 6.93 5.20 -25.61
CA LEU A 254 6.97 3.88 -24.98
C LEU A 254 6.03 2.92 -25.73
N THR A 255 6.23 1.62 -25.53
CA THR A 255 5.22 0.60 -25.88
C THR A 255 4.41 0.26 -24.64
N GLY A 256 3.10 0.56 -24.70
CA GLY A 256 2.10 0.13 -23.73
C GLY A 256 1.46 -1.19 -24.17
N VAL A 257 1.60 -2.24 -23.35
CA VAL A 257 1.00 -3.55 -23.56
C VAL A 257 -0.16 -3.69 -22.60
N THR A 258 -1.39 -3.75 -23.10
CA THR A 258 -2.57 -4.09 -22.30
C THR A 258 -3.00 -5.51 -22.59
N VAL A 259 -3.26 -6.28 -21.52
CA VAL A 259 -3.86 -7.61 -21.60
C VAL A 259 -5.09 -7.64 -20.71
N ILE A 260 -6.24 -8.02 -21.27
CA ILE A 260 -7.49 -8.21 -20.54
C ILE A 260 -7.96 -9.63 -20.73
N THR A 261 -8.31 -10.31 -19.63
CA THR A 261 -8.64 -11.74 -19.72
C THR A 261 -9.56 -12.22 -18.59
N LYS A 262 -10.34 -13.26 -18.90
CA LYS A 262 -11.09 -14.07 -17.91
C LYS A 262 -10.26 -15.22 -17.34
N GLU A 263 -9.10 -15.49 -17.94
CA GLU A 263 -8.27 -16.66 -17.63
C GLU A 263 -7.43 -16.41 -16.38
N GLN A 264 -7.61 -17.27 -15.37
CA GLN A 264 -6.89 -17.18 -14.10
C GLN A 264 -5.40 -17.55 -14.22
N SER A 265 -5.01 -18.22 -15.31
CA SER A 265 -3.64 -18.64 -15.60
C SER A 265 -2.74 -17.48 -16.04
N ILE A 266 -3.31 -16.37 -16.50
CA ILE A 266 -2.56 -15.21 -16.94
C ILE A 266 -2.46 -14.24 -15.76
N THR A 267 -1.24 -14.06 -15.26
CA THR A 267 -0.91 -13.14 -14.17
C THR A 267 0.08 -12.09 -14.66
N LEU A 268 0.12 -10.92 -13.99
CA LEU A 268 1.11 -9.88 -14.30
C LEU A 268 2.55 -10.43 -14.24
N GLU A 269 2.85 -11.32 -13.29
CA GLU A 269 4.19 -11.93 -13.16
C GLU A 269 4.55 -12.80 -14.37
N ARG A 270 3.62 -13.64 -14.85
CA ARG A 270 3.81 -14.44 -16.07
C ARG A 270 3.99 -13.56 -17.29
N LEU A 271 3.19 -12.50 -17.39
CA LEU A 271 3.31 -11.50 -18.45
C LEU A 271 4.72 -10.86 -18.42
N MET A 272 5.17 -10.39 -17.26
CA MET A 272 6.49 -9.79 -17.10
C MET A 272 7.63 -10.76 -17.40
N ARG A 273 7.51 -12.03 -16.98
CA ARG A 273 8.51 -13.06 -17.28
C ARG A 273 8.64 -13.27 -18.79
N LEU A 274 7.50 -13.43 -19.46
CA LEU A 274 7.44 -13.64 -20.90
C LEU A 274 7.94 -12.43 -21.70
N ILE A 275 7.60 -11.22 -21.24
CA ILE A 275 8.15 -9.97 -21.77
C ILE A 275 9.68 -9.95 -21.61
N ASN A 276 10.21 -10.30 -20.44
CA ASN A 276 11.65 -10.30 -20.19
C ASN A 276 12.40 -11.39 -20.99
N GLU A 277 11.74 -12.49 -21.32
CA GLU A 277 12.29 -13.55 -22.17
C GLU A 277 12.40 -13.11 -23.64
N LEU A 278 11.37 -12.43 -24.16
CA LEU A 278 11.30 -12.00 -25.57
C LEU A 278 11.95 -10.63 -25.83
N VAL A 279 11.94 -9.75 -24.83
CA VAL A 279 12.55 -8.41 -24.88
C VAL A 279 13.51 -8.29 -23.68
N PRO A 280 14.67 -8.96 -23.73
CA PRO A 280 15.63 -8.94 -22.64
C PRO A 280 16.16 -7.53 -22.40
N GLN A 281 16.39 -7.20 -21.12
CA GLN A 281 16.88 -5.88 -20.69
C GLN A 281 15.97 -4.70 -21.10
N ASN A 282 14.66 -4.92 -21.21
CA ASN A 282 13.70 -3.83 -21.36
C ASN A 282 13.77 -2.86 -20.16
N HIS A 283 13.49 -1.58 -20.41
CA HIS A 283 13.28 -0.61 -19.34
C HIS A 283 11.79 -0.44 -19.09
N ARG A 284 11.36 -0.78 -17.88
CA ARG A 284 9.98 -0.64 -17.41
C ARG A 284 9.76 0.74 -16.80
N TYR A 285 8.71 1.42 -17.23
CA TYR A 285 8.37 2.77 -16.77
C TYR A 285 7.15 2.78 -15.84
N ASP A 286 6.11 2.05 -16.18
CA ASP A 286 4.89 1.93 -15.37
C ASP A 286 4.20 0.60 -15.61
N ASP A 287 3.43 0.16 -14.63
CA ASP A 287 2.58 -0.99 -14.74
C ASP A 287 1.44 -0.93 -13.74
N TYR A 288 0.32 -1.54 -14.10
CA TYR A 288 -0.76 -1.77 -13.17
C TYR A 288 -1.51 -3.06 -13.46
N ALA A 289 -2.08 -3.62 -12.41
CA ALA A 289 -3.02 -4.72 -12.48
C ALA A 289 -4.24 -4.40 -11.63
N TYR A 290 -5.43 -4.67 -12.15
CA TYR A 290 -6.65 -4.61 -11.36
C TYR A 290 -7.66 -5.65 -11.83
N PHE A 291 -8.63 -5.93 -10.97
CA PHE A 291 -9.74 -6.84 -11.27
C PHE A 291 -11.03 -6.04 -11.32
N THR A 292 -11.86 -6.33 -12.31
CA THR A 292 -13.21 -5.77 -12.38
C THR A 292 -14.16 -6.60 -11.51
N ALA A 293 -15.31 -6.02 -11.14
CA ALA A 293 -16.33 -6.72 -10.34
C ALA A 293 -16.86 -7.99 -11.03
N ASP A 294 -16.86 -8.00 -12.37
CA ASP A 294 -17.20 -9.15 -13.22
C ASP A 294 -16.02 -10.13 -13.45
N LYS A 295 -14.98 -10.04 -12.61
CA LYS A 295 -13.83 -10.97 -12.58
C LYS A 295 -12.96 -10.96 -13.84
N LEU A 296 -12.86 -9.82 -14.53
CA LEU A 296 -11.86 -9.63 -15.58
C LEU A 296 -10.55 -9.17 -14.94
N SER A 297 -9.44 -9.80 -15.32
CA SER A 297 -8.09 -9.34 -15.01
C SER A 297 -7.67 -8.34 -16.07
N VAL A 298 -7.25 -7.14 -15.66
CA VAL A 298 -6.67 -6.12 -16.54
C VAL A 298 -5.23 -5.89 -16.14
N PHE A 299 -4.31 -6.13 -17.07
CA PHE A 299 -2.88 -5.88 -16.91
C PHE A 299 -2.44 -4.83 -17.93
N HIS A 300 -1.60 -3.90 -17.51
CA HIS A 300 -0.99 -2.94 -18.40
C HIS A 300 0.46 -2.74 -18.01
N VAL A 301 1.35 -2.68 -19.01
CA VAL A 301 2.78 -2.43 -18.79
C VAL A 301 3.29 -1.48 -19.86
N GLU A 302 3.99 -0.43 -19.44
CA GLU A 302 4.65 0.53 -20.32
C GLU A 302 6.17 0.35 -20.24
N MET A 303 6.80 0.14 -21.40
CA MET A 303 8.22 -0.16 -21.46
C MET A 303 8.88 0.26 -22.78
N THR A 304 10.21 0.18 -22.78
CA THR A 304 11.07 0.32 -23.97
C THR A 304 12.04 -0.86 -24.05
N ASN A 305 12.67 -1.05 -25.20
CA ASN A 305 13.77 -2.00 -25.34
C ASN A 305 15.04 -1.51 -24.62
N GLN A 306 16.12 -2.31 -24.72
CA GLN A 306 17.42 -1.99 -24.13
C GLN A 306 18.01 -0.65 -24.62
N GLN A 307 17.68 -0.23 -25.84
CA GLN A 307 18.11 1.04 -26.43
C GLN A 307 17.17 2.22 -26.10
N ASP A 308 16.23 2.02 -25.17
CA ASP A 308 15.24 3.03 -24.76
C ASP A 308 14.33 3.49 -25.93
N GLN A 309 14.08 2.58 -26.89
CA GLN A 309 13.18 2.76 -28.02
C GLN A 309 11.91 1.90 -27.85
N PRO A 310 10.79 2.25 -28.51
CA PRO A 310 9.61 1.39 -28.57
C PRO A 310 9.93 -0.02 -29.06
N ILE A 311 9.21 -1.02 -28.55
CA ILE A 311 9.32 -2.40 -29.02
C ILE A 311 8.89 -2.46 -30.50
N ALA A 312 9.69 -3.11 -31.33
CA ALA A 312 9.41 -3.27 -32.76
C ALA A 312 8.15 -4.13 -33.00
N LEU A 313 7.42 -3.86 -34.09
CA LEU A 313 6.13 -4.50 -34.38
C LEU A 313 6.23 -6.04 -34.48
N ASP A 314 7.30 -6.56 -35.06
CA ASP A 314 7.54 -8.01 -35.17
C ASP A 314 7.70 -8.70 -33.81
N LEU A 315 8.26 -7.99 -32.82
CA LEU A 315 8.36 -8.47 -31.44
C LEU A 315 7.03 -8.33 -30.70
N GLN A 316 6.21 -7.33 -31.03
CA GLN A 316 4.85 -7.19 -30.48
C GLN A 316 3.97 -8.36 -30.93
N ASP A 317 4.05 -8.75 -32.22
CA ASP A 317 3.31 -9.90 -32.75
C ASP A 317 3.72 -11.20 -32.05
N LYS A 318 5.03 -11.44 -31.89
CA LYS A 318 5.56 -12.58 -31.13
C LYS A 318 5.13 -12.57 -29.67
N LEU A 319 5.12 -11.41 -29.02
CA LEU A 319 4.60 -11.26 -27.65
C LEU A 319 3.12 -11.63 -27.59
N ALA A 320 2.32 -11.17 -28.55
CA ALA A 320 0.90 -11.46 -28.62
C ALA A 320 0.63 -12.97 -28.76
N GLU A 321 1.35 -13.65 -29.64
CA GLU A 321 1.29 -15.11 -29.81
C GLU A 321 1.69 -15.83 -28.53
N ALA A 322 2.84 -15.48 -27.95
CA ALA A 322 3.35 -16.12 -26.75
C ALA A 322 2.43 -15.91 -25.53
N ILE A 323 1.76 -14.75 -25.40
CA ILE A 323 0.76 -14.51 -24.34
C ILE A 323 -0.47 -15.42 -24.54
N ARG A 324 -0.92 -15.63 -25.77
CA ARG A 324 -2.06 -16.53 -26.06
C ARG A 324 -1.73 -18.00 -25.80
N GLU A 325 -0.46 -18.38 -25.94
CA GLU A 325 0.03 -19.74 -25.69
C GLU A 325 0.33 -20.03 -24.22
N ILE A 326 0.19 -19.04 -23.31
CA ILE A 326 0.37 -19.28 -21.87
C ILE A 326 -0.56 -20.42 -21.43
N PRO A 327 -0.03 -21.58 -20.99
CA PRO A 327 -0.87 -22.72 -20.67
C PRO A 327 -1.91 -22.37 -19.61
N SER A 328 -3.16 -22.75 -19.88
CA SER A 328 -4.30 -22.68 -18.96
C SER A 328 -4.15 -23.58 -17.73
N GLN A 329 -3.01 -24.27 -17.60
CA GLN A 329 -2.63 -24.91 -16.36
C GLN A 329 -2.76 -23.91 -15.22
N LYS A 330 -3.55 -24.30 -14.21
CA LYS A 330 -3.55 -23.73 -12.87
C LYS A 330 -2.16 -23.93 -12.25
N GLU A 331 -1.15 -23.26 -12.77
CA GLU A 331 0.05 -23.01 -12.01
C GLU A 331 -0.32 -21.96 -10.99
N THR A 332 -0.56 -22.44 -9.78
CA THR A 332 -0.65 -21.66 -8.57
C THR A 332 0.62 -20.85 -8.41
N LEU A 333 0.70 -19.63 -8.97
CA LEU A 333 1.58 -18.56 -8.50
C LEU A 333 1.24 -17.21 -9.19
N GLY A 334 0.93 -16.23 -8.32
CA GLY A 334 0.66 -14.81 -8.59
C GLY A 334 -0.51 -14.31 -7.72
N PRO A 335 -0.55 -13.05 -7.21
CA PRO A 335 0.52 -12.09 -6.86
C PRO A 335 0.48 -11.57 -5.38
N THR A 336 1.65 -11.14 -4.88
CA THR A 336 2.03 -10.51 -3.57
C THR A 336 2.17 -11.42 -2.32
N PRO A 337 3.37 -11.52 -1.70
CA PRO A 337 3.90 -12.81 -1.23
C PRO A 337 3.63 -13.17 0.24
N GLY A 338 2.94 -12.34 1.01
CA GLY A 338 2.66 -12.64 2.43
C GLY A 338 1.31 -13.30 2.60
N VAL A 339 0.25 -12.49 2.61
CA VAL A 339 -1.11 -12.90 3.01
C VAL A 339 -1.79 -13.81 1.99
N GLU A 340 -1.50 -13.65 0.70
CA GLU A 340 -2.07 -14.47 -0.37
C GLU A 340 -1.49 -15.89 -0.37
N LEU A 341 -0.17 -16.02 -0.24
CA LEU A 341 0.50 -17.29 -0.06
C LEU A 341 0.04 -18.00 1.21
N ILE A 342 -0.20 -17.27 2.30
CA ILE A 342 -0.77 -17.84 3.53
C ILE A 342 -2.22 -18.26 3.29
N ARG A 343 -3.04 -17.43 2.64
CA ARG A 343 -4.43 -17.77 2.25
C ARG A 343 -4.50 -18.98 1.30
N ARG A 344 -3.48 -19.24 0.48
CA ARG A 344 -3.42 -20.39 -0.45
C ARG A 344 -2.77 -21.64 0.14
N LYS A 345 -1.76 -21.49 1.00
CA LYS A 345 -0.94 -22.62 1.50
C LYS A 345 -1.27 -23.02 2.92
N ILE A 346 -1.59 -22.07 3.79
CA ILE A 346 -1.77 -22.31 5.23
C ILE A 346 -3.25 -22.33 5.61
N VAL A 347 -4.04 -21.36 5.14
CA VAL A 347 -5.48 -21.28 5.46
C VAL A 347 -6.25 -22.54 5.03
N PRO A 348 -6.01 -23.15 3.85
CA PRO A 348 -6.69 -24.40 3.51
C PRO A 348 -6.33 -25.53 4.47
N LEU A 349 -5.07 -25.64 4.88
CA LEU A 349 -4.64 -26.63 5.88
C LEU A 349 -5.29 -26.37 7.23
N MET A 350 -5.40 -25.11 7.65
CA MET A 350 -6.10 -24.74 8.89
C MET A 350 -7.60 -25.03 8.80
N ILE A 351 -8.22 -24.84 7.64
CA ILE A 351 -9.63 -25.16 7.38
C ILE A 351 -9.86 -26.67 7.43
N ASP A 352 -9.02 -27.45 6.76
CA ASP A 352 -9.09 -28.92 6.75
C ASP A 352 -8.86 -29.47 8.16
N GLU A 353 -7.85 -28.97 8.86
CA GLU A 353 -7.55 -29.39 10.22
C GLU A 353 -8.65 -28.98 11.21
N GLU A 354 -9.16 -27.74 11.18
CA GLU A 354 -10.31 -27.31 11.98
C GLU A 354 -11.54 -28.19 11.69
N LYS A 355 -11.76 -28.51 10.41
CA LYS A 355 -12.87 -29.36 9.98
C LYS A 355 -12.75 -30.78 10.54
N ASP A 356 -11.53 -31.31 10.64
CA ASP A 356 -11.29 -32.68 11.11
C ASP A 356 -11.33 -32.78 12.64
N ILE A 357 -10.67 -31.86 13.35
CA ILE A 357 -10.52 -31.95 14.82
C ILE A 357 -11.50 -31.07 15.60
N LYS A 358 -12.25 -30.19 14.92
CA LYS A 358 -13.24 -29.26 15.51
C LYS A 358 -12.67 -28.34 16.60
N ILE A 359 -11.40 -27.96 16.44
CA ILE A 359 -10.69 -27.03 17.32
C ILE A 359 -10.34 -25.78 16.52
N PRO A 360 -10.59 -24.56 17.03
CA PRO A 360 -10.18 -23.33 16.36
C PRO A 360 -8.67 -23.30 16.08
N GLN A 361 -8.30 -22.86 14.88
CA GLN A 361 -6.91 -22.76 14.44
C GLN A 361 -6.48 -21.29 14.39
N GLY A 362 -5.26 -21.01 14.87
CA GLY A 362 -4.63 -19.70 14.83
C GLY A 362 -3.27 -19.76 14.14
N TYR A 363 -2.91 -18.74 13.38
CA TYR A 363 -1.59 -18.60 12.77
C TYR A 363 -1.10 -17.17 12.91
N ILE A 364 0.17 -16.99 13.31
CA ILE A 364 0.78 -15.68 13.51
C ILE A 364 1.86 -15.49 12.45
N HIS A 365 1.68 -14.52 11.58
CA HIS A 365 2.60 -14.24 10.48
C HIS A 365 3.35 -12.92 10.71
N PRO A 366 4.69 -12.89 10.64
CA PRO A 366 5.45 -11.65 10.59
C PRO A 366 5.35 -11.07 9.18
N HIS A 367 4.48 -10.08 8.99
CA HIS A 367 4.28 -9.47 7.67
C HIS A 367 5.39 -8.47 7.32
N ALA A 368 5.85 -7.72 8.32
CA ALA A 368 7.00 -6.82 8.26
C ALA A 368 7.64 -6.74 9.66
N PRO A 369 8.85 -6.13 9.83
CA PRO A 369 9.52 -6.07 11.14
C PRO A 369 8.62 -5.59 12.29
N ASP A 370 7.75 -4.61 12.06
CA ASP A 370 6.85 -4.05 13.07
C ASP A 370 5.37 -4.32 12.79
N HIS A 371 5.07 -5.31 11.94
CA HIS A 371 3.71 -5.62 11.51
C HIS A 371 3.50 -7.13 11.46
N PHE A 372 2.58 -7.61 12.29
CA PHE A 372 2.17 -9.00 12.38
C PHE A 372 0.73 -9.17 11.92
N LYS A 373 0.39 -10.35 11.43
CA LYS A 373 -0.98 -10.73 11.09
C LYS A 373 -1.36 -11.99 11.85
N VAL A 374 -2.52 -11.96 12.49
CA VAL A 374 -3.14 -13.12 13.11
C VAL A 374 -4.28 -13.59 12.23
N ILE A 375 -4.25 -14.88 11.89
CA ILE A 375 -5.30 -15.54 11.12
C ILE A 375 -5.97 -16.54 12.03
N LEU A 376 -7.30 -16.48 12.09
CA LEU A 376 -8.13 -17.36 12.90
C LEU A 376 -9.11 -18.10 12.01
N VAL A 377 -9.24 -19.40 12.21
CA VAL A 377 -10.25 -20.25 11.58
C VAL A 377 -11.04 -20.93 12.68
N ALA A 378 -12.36 -20.72 12.70
CA ALA A 378 -13.23 -21.31 13.72
C ALA A 378 -14.62 -21.66 13.16
N SER A 379 -15.34 -22.57 13.82
CA SER A 379 -16.68 -22.99 13.42
C SER A 379 -17.64 -23.07 14.61
N GLY A 380 -18.94 -23.26 14.33
CA GLY A 380 -19.97 -23.40 15.36
C GLY A 380 -20.00 -22.24 16.37
N ASN A 381 -19.97 -22.58 17.66
CA ASN A 381 -20.00 -21.64 18.78
C ASN A 381 -18.67 -20.91 19.01
N ASP A 382 -17.61 -21.29 18.28
CA ASP A 382 -16.27 -20.71 18.42
C ASP A 382 -16.02 -19.60 17.37
N LYS A 383 -17.04 -19.21 16.60
CA LYS A 383 -17.01 -18.08 15.64
C LYS A 383 -17.25 -16.72 16.31
N GLY A 384 -16.96 -15.65 15.59
CA GLY A 384 -17.34 -14.28 15.97
C GLY A 384 -16.35 -13.60 16.90
N PHE A 385 -15.30 -14.29 17.36
CA PHE A 385 -14.31 -13.76 18.30
C PHE A 385 -13.30 -12.77 17.69
N GLY A 386 -13.45 -12.39 16.41
CA GLY A 386 -12.48 -11.54 15.71
C GLY A 386 -12.28 -10.18 16.39
N LEU A 387 -13.36 -9.56 16.87
CA LEU A 387 -13.31 -8.26 17.56
C LEU A 387 -12.77 -8.38 19.00
N GLU A 388 -13.10 -9.45 19.70
CA GLU A 388 -12.56 -9.77 21.02
C GLU A 388 -11.05 -9.96 20.96
N VAL A 389 -10.55 -10.59 19.89
CA VAL A 389 -9.12 -10.75 19.64
C VAL A 389 -8.46 -9.40 19.36
N VAL A 390 -9.06 -8.55 18.52
CA VAL A 390 -8.57 -7.17 18.31
C VAL A 390 -8.48 -6.40 19.64
N THR A 391 -9.49 -6.53 20.48
CA THR A 391 -9.57 -5.86 21.80
C THR A 391 -8.49 -6.37 22.74
N ALA A 392 -8.30 -7.68 22.84
CA ALA A 392 -7.27 -8.30 23.68
C ALA A 392 -5.86 -7.90 23.22
N LEU A 393 -5.61 -7.87 21.92
CA LEU A 393 -4.32 -7.49 21.36
C LEU A 393 -4.02 -6.00 21.56
N THR A 394 -5.00 -5.12 21.36
CA THR A 394 -4.86 -3.67 21.58
C THR A 394 -4.65 -3.32 23.06
N SER A 395 -5.02 -4.22 23.98
CA SER A 395 -4.78 -4.05 25.42
C SER A 395 -3.34 -4.31 25.84
N VAL A 396 -2.51 -4.89 24.96
CA VAL A 396 -1.08 -5.11 25.22
C VAL A 396 -0.32 -3.80 24.96
N PRO A 397 0.45 -3.27 25.93
CA PRO A 397 1.24 -2.06 25.72
C PRO A 397 2.18 -2.19 24.52
N GLY A 398 2.13 -1.22 23.61
CA GLY A 398 2.94 -1.21 22.39
C GLY A 398 2.33 -1.97 21.20
N PHE A 399 1.15 -2.58 21.34
CA PHE A 399 0.41 -3.14 20.21
C PHE A 399 -0.74 -2.22 19.79
N SER A 400 -0.97 -2.14 18.48
CA SER A 400 -2.21 -1.62 17.90
C SER A 400 -2.75 -2.68 16.96
N ALA A 401 -4.01 -3.09 17.14
CA ALA A 401 -4.61 -4.11 16.29
C ALA A 401 -5.87 -3.60 15.57
N ALA A 402 -6.10 -4.08 14.36
CA ALA A 402 -7.32 -3.84 13.61
C ALA A 402 -7.70 -5.08 12.80
N MET A 403 -8.99 -5.25 12.57
CA MET A 403 -9.51 -6.25 11.63
C MET A 403 -10.06 -5.47 10.41
N PRO A 404 -9.23 -5.23 9.38
CA PRO A 404 -9.58 -4.31 8.29
C PRO A 404 -10.70 -4.88 7.39
N ASP A 405 -10.75 -6.20 7.26
CA ASP A 405 -11.77 -6.91 6.50
C ASP A 405 -12.78 -7.55 7.45
N LYS A 406 -14.05 -7.61 7.03
CA LYS A 406 -15.03 -8.48 7.70
C LYS A 406 -14.56 -9.95 7.64
N PRO A 407 -14.88 -10.78 8.65
CA PRO A 407 -14.56 -12.20 8.60
C PRO A 407 -15.13 -12.86 7.35
N ASN A 408 -14.32 -13.65 6.66
CA ASN A 408 -14.77 -14.44 5.53
C ASN A 408 -15.44 -15.70 6.02
N THR A 409 -16.59 -16.04 5.45
CA THR A 409 -17.31 -17.26 5.81
C THR A 409 -17.22 -18.26 4.67
N MET A 410 -16.86 -19.50 5.00
CA MET A 410 -16.86 -20.63 4.06
C MET A 410 -17.84 -21.68 4.55
N THR A 411 -18.60 -22.27 3.63
CA THR A 411 -19.51 -23.38 3.93
C THR A 411 -19.00 -24.63 3.23
N ASN A 412 -18.70 -25.66 4.02
CA ASN A 412 -18.30 -26.97 3.53
C ASN A 412 -19.38 -27.99 3.87
N ILE A 413 -19.71 -28.90 2.95
CA ILE A 413 -20.66 -29.98 3.22
C ILE A 413 -19.86 -31.17 3.78
N GLN A 414 -20.20 -31.61 5.00
CA GLN A 414 -19.58 -32.77 5.64
C GLN A 414 -20.69 -33.70 6.15
N ASN A 415 -20.70 -34.95 5.70
CA ASN A 415 -21.72 -35.96 6.07
C ASN A 415 -23.17 -35.48 5.88
N GLY A 416 -23.43 -34.71 4.81
CA GLY A 416 -24.77 -34.17 4.52
C GLY A 416 -25.21 -33.00 5.40
N LYS A 417 -24.35 -32.48 6.29
CA LYS A 417 -24.59 -31.27 7.09
C LYS A 417 -23.67 -30.14 6.66
N GLU A 418 -24.19 -28.91 6.68
CA GLU A 418 -23.42 -27.71 6.43
C GLU A 418 -22.50 -27.41 7.61
N HIS A 419 -21.18 -27.51 7.40
CA HIS A 419 -20.13 -27.06 8.31
C HIS A 419 -19.65 -25.69 7.85
N GLN A 420 -20.17 -24.66 8.48
CA GLN A 420 -19.79 -23.28 8.17
C GLN A 420 -18.60 -22.87 9.05
N GLN A 421 -17.53 -22.35 8.45
CA GLN A 421 -16.28 -21.91 9.06
C GLN A 421 -16.08 -20.42 8.83
N GLU A 422 -15.53 -19.72 9.81
CA GLU A 422 -15.22 -18.29 9.76
C GLU A 422 -13.71 -18.09 9.77
N ILE A 423 -13.23 -17.20 8.91
CA ILE A 423 -11.84 -16.85 8.75
C ILE A 423 -11.68 -15.36 9.06
N SER A 424 -11.04 -15.05 10.17
CA SER A 424 -10.74 -13.68 10.58
C SER A 424 -9.26 -13.37 10.37
N ILE A 425 -8.96 -12.21 9.80
CA ILE A 425 -7.58 -11.73 9.60
C ILE A 425 -7.41 -10.41 10.33
N ILE A 426 -6.47 -10.38 11.26
CA ILE A 426 -6.25 -9.30 12.19
C ILE A 426 -4.83 -8.78 11.99
N ASP A 427 -4.72 -7.49 11.75
CA ASP A 427 -3.46 -6.76 11.58
C ASP A 427 -3.01 -6.22 12.93
N ILE A 428 -1.71 -6.33 13.20
CA ILE A 428 -1.09 -5.91 14.46
C ILE A 428 0.15 -5.08 14.12
N TRP A 429 0.14 -3.81 14.50
CA TRP A 429 1.32 -2.94 14.47
C TRP A 429 1.98 -2.94 15.85
N VAL A 430 3.32 -3.04 15.86
CA VAL A 430 4.10 -3.17 17.09
C VAL A 430 5.05 -1.98 17.24
N ASP A 431 4.85 -1.19 18.30
CA ASP A 431 5.84 -0.23 18.76
C ASP A 431 6.87 -0.93 19.66
N ARG A 432 8.00 -1.31 19.05
CA ARG A 432 9.12 -1.95 19.75
C ARG A 432 9.75 -1.08 20.83
N LYS A 433 9.69 0.24 20.72
CA LYS A 433 10.25 1.13 21.75
C LYS A 433 9.41 1.07 23.01
N THR A 434 8.09 1.06 22.87
CA THR A 434 7.17 0.88 24.00
C THR A 434 7.30 -0.53 24.59
N LEU A 435 7.52 -1.55 23.75
CA LEU A 435 7.57 -2.94 24.18
C LEU A 435 8.89 -3.35 24.85
N PHE A 436 10.04 -2.88 24.33
CA PHE A 436 11.39 -3.34 24.71
C PHE A 436 12.31 -2.22 25.20
N GLY A 437 11.88 -0.96 25.12
CA GLY A 437 12.72 0.21 25.39
C GLY A 437 13.51 0.69 24.17
N VAL A 438 14.34 1.72 24.40
CA VAL A 438 15.03 2.48 23.34
C VAL A 438 16.22 1.73 22.74
N LYS A 439 16.82 0.80 23.48
CA LYS A 439 17.99 0.04 23.03
C LYS A 439 17.55 -1.07 22.06
N ARG A 440 18.07 -1.07 20.83
CA ARG A 440 17.71 -2.09 19.82
C ARG A 440 18.15 -3.50 20.20
N GLU A 441 19.21 -3.63 20.99
CA GLU A 441 19.74 -4.92 21.47
C GLU A 441 18.73 -5.70 22.34
N SER A 442 17.76 -5.02 22.96
CA SER A 442 16.71 -5.67 23.75
C SER A 442 15.50 -6.10 22.92
N TRP A 443 15.47 -5.79 21.63
CA TRP A 443 14.32 -6.10 20.77
C TRP A 443 14.29 -7.58 20.44
N ASN A 444 13.17 -8.25 20.74
CA ASN A 444 13.03 -9.69 20.54
C ASN A 444 11.70 -10.03 19.86
N ASP A 445 11.75 -10.46 18.60
CA ASP A 445 10.58 -10.86 17.83
C ASP A 445 9.80 -12.00 18.51
N GLU A 446 10.49 -12.91 19.19
CA GLU A 446 9.88 -14.02 19.90
C GLU A 446 8.95 -13.55 21.02
N GLU A 447 9.35 -12.51 21.75
CA GLU A 447 8.55 -11.95 22.82
C GLU A 447 7.27 -11.29 22.27
N ILE A 448 7.33 -10.75 21.04
CA ILE A 448 6.14 -10.27 20.33
C ILE A 448 5.16 -11.43 20.09
N TYR A 449 5.64 -12.56 19.55
CA TYR A 449 4.81 -13.76 19.35
C TYR A 449 4.19 -14.28 20.65
N ASN A 450 4.98 -14.36 21.71
CA ASN A 450 4.53 -14.85 23.01
C ASN A 450 3.44 -13.94 23.58
N ARG A 451 3.58 -12.61 23.46
CA ARG A 451 2.56 -11.65 23.90
C ARG A 451 1.29 -11.72 23.07
N ILE A 452 1.39 -11.88 21.75
CA ILE A 452 0.24 -12.11 20.88
C ILE A 452 -0.51 -13.38 21.33
N GLU A 453 0.21 -14.50 21.52
CA GLU A 453 -0.39 -15.77 21.95
C GLU A 453 -1.03 -15.65 23.36
N GLN A 454 -0.34 -15.02 24.31
CA GLN A 454 -0.86 -14.81 25.65
C GLN A 454 -2.12 -13.96 25.65
N ALA A 455 -2.13 -12.84 24.91
CA ALA A 455 -3.30 -11.98 24.79
C ALA A 455 -4.51 -12.75 24.27
N ILE A 456 -4.35 -13.55 23.20
CA ILE A 456 -5.44 -14.33 22.63
C ILE A 456 -5.90 -15.43 23.62
N LYS A 457 -4.99 -16.04 24.37
CA LYS A 457 -5.31 -17.07 25.36
C LYS A 457 -6.15 -16.55 26.53
N THR A 458 -6.12 -15.26 26.82
CA THR A 458 -6.96 -14.67 27.89
C THR A 458 -8.45 -14.60 27.53
N ILE A 459 -8.81 -14.77 26.25
CA ILE A 459 -10.19 -14.61 25.77
C ILE A 459 -11.03 -15.82 26.21
N PRO A 460 -12.07 -15.61 27.05
CA PRO A 460 -12.94 -16.71 27.50
C PRO A 460 -13.65 -17.37 26.31
N GLY A 461 -13.77 -18.70 26.33
CA GLY A 461 -14.45 -19.47 25.29
C GLY A 461 -13.56 -19.85 24.09
N LEU A 462 -12.70 -18.94 23.62
CA LEU A 462 -11.78 -19.19 22.49
C LEU A 462 -10.37 -19.61 22.95
N GLY A 463 -9.75 -18.80 23.82
CA GLY A 463 -8.32 -18.89 24.15
C GLY A 463 -7.84 -20.27 24.61
N PRO A 464 -8.54 -20.95 25.54
CA PRO A 464 -8.17 -22.31 25.99
C PRO A 464 -8.26 -23.38 24.91
N LYS A 465 -9.10 -23.18 23.89
CA LYS A 465 -9.29 -24.14 22.79
C LYS A 465 -8.37 -23.85 21.61
N LEU A 466 -8.01 -22.58 21.39
CA LEU A 466 -7.28 -22.15 20.21
C LEU A 466 -5.93 -22.88 20.08
N ARG A 467 -5.75 -23.58 18.96
CA ARG A 467 -4.49 -24.18 18.59
C ARG A 467 -3.73 -23.25 17.66
N ILE A 468 -2.50 -22.92 18.02
CA ILE A 468 -1.60 -22.16 17.15
C ILE A 468 -0.86 -23.13 16.20
N PHE A 469 -1.18 -23.07 14.92
CA PHE A 469 -0.82 -24.02 13.86
C PHE A 469 0.69 -24.25 13.73
N ASP A 470 1.51 -23.20 13.90
CA ASP A 470 2.96 -23.24 13.68
C ASP A 470 3.80 -23.36 14.97
N ARG A 471 3.16 -23.39 16.15
CA ARG A 471 3.84 -23.37 17.45
C ARG A 471 4.85 -24.49 17.61
N THR A 472 4.51 -25.71 17.20
CA THR A 472 5.39 -26.88 17.32
C THR A 472 6.68 -26.70 16.52
N SER A 473 6.56 -26.17 15.29
CA SER A 473 7.72 -25.92 14.44
C SER A 473 8.63 -24.82 15.01
N ARG A 474 8.03 -23.74 15.56
CA ARG A 474 8.77 -22.65 16.22
C ARG A 474 9.49 -23.14 17.48
N ALA A 475 8.80 -23.87 18.35
CA ALA A 475 9.40 -24.41 19.58
C ALA A 475 10.55 -25.38 19.27
N LEU A 476 10.41 -26.21 18.23
CA LEU A 476 11.47 -27.12 17.80
C LEU A 476 12.71 -26.34 17.30
N ARG A 477 12.52 -25.30 16.47
CA ARG A 477 13.64 -24.45 16.02
C ARG A 477 14.38 -23.81 17.19
N GLN A 478 13.67 -23.32 18.20
CA GLN A 478 14.28 -22.72 19.38
C GLN A 478 15.09 -23.72 20.18
N MET A 479 14.51 -24.90 20.45
CA MET A 479 15.19 -25.98 21.16
C MET A 479 16.49 -26.37 20.43
N ARG A 480 16.42 -26.50 19.10
CA ARG A 480 17.58 -26.84 18.27
C ARG A 480 18.61 -25.71 18.20
N LEU A 481 18.20 -24.46 18.04
CA LEU A 481 19.10 -23.31 18.08
C LEU A 481 19.84 -23.25 19.42
N LYS A 482 19.15 -23.50 20.54
CA LYS A 482 19.78 -23.55 21.86
C LYS A 482 20.83 -24.66 21.93
N ALA A 483 20.50 -25.88 21.53
CA ALA A 483 21.44 -27.00 21.53
C ALA A 483 22.66 -26.76 20.62
N VAL A 484 22.44 -26.23 19.42
CA VAL A 484 23.51 -25.87 18.48
C VAL A 484 24.37 -24.72 19.04
N SER A 485 23.78 -23.74 19.71
CA SER A 485 24.52 -22.66 20.38
C SER A 485 25.40 -23.20 21.50
N GLU A 486 24.91 -24.13 22.33
CA GLU A 486 25.68 -24.78 23.39
C GLU A 486 26.88 -25.60 22.83
N LEU A 487 26.71 -26.25 21.67
CA LEU A 487 27.82 -26.92 20.96
C LEU A 487 28.84 -25.91 20.42
N ALA A 488 28.37 -24.79 19.88
CA ALA A 488 29.21 -23.73 19.32
C ALA A 488 30.00 -22.96 20.39
N GLU A 489 29.43 -22.75 21.56
CA GLU A 489 30.10 -22.12 22.71
C GLU A 489 31.33 -22.93 23.16
N LYS A 490 31.27 -24.27 23.10
CA LYS A 490 32.43 -25.15 23.37
C LYS A 490 33.61 -24.90 22.41
N LEU A 491 33.34 -24.36 21.22
CA LEU A 491 34.35 -23.98 20.23
C LEU A 491 34.62 -22.47 20.18
N SER A 492 34.14 -21.70 21.17
CA SER A 492 34.31 -20.24 21.25
C SER A 492 33.78 -19.48 20.04
N MET A 493 32.69 -19.95 19.42
CA MET A 493 32.05 -19.27 18.28
C MET A 493 31.06 -18.19 18.77
N PRO A 494 31.05 -16.96 18.20
CA PRO A 494 30.11 -15.90 18.60
C PRO A 494 28.65 -16.27 18.33
N ARG A 495 27.79 -16.10 19.33
CA ARG A 495 26.37 -16.49 19.28
C ARG A 495 25.57 -15.81 18.16
N ASP A 496 25.88 -14.55 17.85
CA ASP A 496 25.19 -13.79 16.79
C ASP A 496 25.48 -14.35 15.39
N HIS A 497 26.70 -14.89 15.19
CA HIS A 497 27.05 -15.57 13.94
C HIS A 497 26.32 -16.92 13.83
N ILE A 498 26.26 -17.68 14.93
CA ILE A 498 25.54 -18.97 14.97
C ILE A 498 24.07 -18.80 14.63
N LYS A 499 23.41 -17.80 15.21
CA LYS A 499 21.99 -17.55 14.95
C LYS A 499 21.73 -17.32 13.45
N SER A 500 22.55 -16.48 12.81
CA SER A 500 22.39 -16.14 11.40
C SER A 500 22.65 -17.34 10.47
N LEU A 501 23.72 -18.11 10.74
CA LEU A 501 24.02 -19.35 10.01
C LEU A 501 22.95 -20.41 10.19
N PHE A 502 22.48 -20.64 11.43
CA PHE A 502 21.44 -21.60 11.75
C PHE A 502 20.15 -21.34 10.98
N TYR A 503 19.69 -20.08 10.90
CA TYR A 503 18.46 -19.74 10.20
C TYR A 503 18.60 -19.75 8.67
N SER A 504 19.82 -19.86 8.14
CA SER A 504 20.05 -20.06 6.69
C SER A 504 19.76 -21.50 6.26
N ILE A 505 19.83 -22.46 7.18
CA ILE A 505 19.61 -23.88 6.93
C ILE A 505 18.12 -24.11 6.65
N GLY A 506 17.82 -24.85 5.58
CA GLY A 506 16.45 -25.09 5.14
C GLY A 506 15.60 -25.91 6.13
N ASP A 507 14.30 -25.63 6.12
CA ASP A 507 13.30 -26.21 7.03
C ASP A 507 13.26 -27.74 7.04
N ARG A 508 13.54 -28.39 5.91
CA ARG A 508 13.60 -29.86 5.83
C ARG A 508 14.67 -30.45 6.75
N CYS A 509 15.75 -29.71 7.00
CA CYS A 509 16.79 -30.13 7.94
C CYS A 509 16.40 -29.72 9.37
N LEU A 510 16.01 -28.46 9.57
CA LEU A 510 15.73 -27.93 10.91
C LEU A 510 14.50 -28.53 11.59
N LEU A 511 13.47 -28.92 10.83
CA LEU A 511 12.21 -29.44 11.37
C LEU A 511 12.10 -30.97 11.31
N ASN A 512 13.04 -31.67 10.65
CA ASN A 512 13.02 -33.13 10.62
C ASN A 512 13.53 -33.70 11.96
N PRO A 513 12.68 -34.43 12.71
CA PRO A 513 13.05 -34.99 14.02
C PRO A 513 14.20 -36.00 13.96
N GLU A 514 14.44 -36.65 12.81
CA GLU A 514 15.51 -37.63 12.61
C GLU A 514 16.89 -36.99 12.46
N VAL A 515 16.95 -35.71 12.09
CA VAL A 515 18.21 -34.97 11.95
C VAL A 515 18.71 -34.57 13.34
N THR A 516 19.95 -34.94 13.67
CA THR A 516 20.56 -34.64 14.98
C THR A 516 21.05 -33.19 15.07
N ASN A 517 21.15 -32.67 16.30
CA ASN A 517 21.71 -31.34 16.53
C ASN A 517 23.18 -31.26 16.09
N ASP A 518 23.94 -32.35 16.19
CA ASP A 518 25.32 -32.44 15.69
C ASP A 518 25.40 -32.30 14.17
N ALA A 519 24.48 -32.91 13.42
CA ALA A 519 24.45 -32.78 11.95
C ALA A 519 24.12 -31.34 11.51
N ILE A 520 23.26 -30.64 12.25
CA ILE A 520 22.98 -29.21 12.04
C ILE A 520 24.21 -28.37 12.41
N PHE A 521 24.82 -28.66 13.56
CA PHE A 521 26.00 -27.97 14.04
C PHE A 521 27.19 -28.12 13.08
N ASN A 522 27.41 -29.30 12.49
CA ASN A 522 28.49 -29.52 11.52
C ASN A 522 28.35 -28.62 10.29
N GLN A 523 27.13 -28.41 9.78
CA GLN A 523 26.87 -27.46 8.70
C GLN A 523 27.20 -26.02 9.11
N VAL A 524 26.72 -25.58 10.28
CA VAL A 524 27.03 -24.24 10.82
C VAL A 524 28.54 -24.05 11.02
N LYS A 525 29.23 -25.08 11.53
CA LYS A 525 30.67 -25.08 11.76
C LYS A 525 31.44 -24.97 10.44
N LEU A 526 31.01 -25.68 9.40
CA LEU A 526 31.64 -25.63 8.08
C LEU A 526 31.54 -24.21 7.49
N GLU A 527 30.35 -23.60 7.53
CA GLU A 527 30.15 -22.22 7.07
C GLU A 527 30.98 -21.21 7.88
N TYR A 528 30.97 -21.33 9.21
CA TYR A 528 31.76 -20.46 10.07
C TYR A 528 33.26 -20.58 9.83
N SER A 529 33.75 -21.78 9.52
CA SER A 529 35.16 -22.00 9.20
C SER A 529 35.53 -21.30 7.89
N ALA A 530 34.68 -21.39 6.86
CA ALA A 530 34.89 -20.70 5.59
C ALA A 530 34.86 -19.17 5.77
N HIS A 531 33.94 -18.67 6.59
CA HIS A 531 33.85 -17.26 6.95
C HIS A 531 35.13 -16.73 7.62
N ASN A 532 35.64 -17.45 8.63
CA ASN A 532 36.83 -17.05 9.36
C ASN A 532 38.09 -17.01 8.49
N ASP A 533 38.19 -17.90 7.51
CA ASP A 533 39.29 -17.90 6.53
C ASP A 533 39.31 -16.60 5.70
N VAL A 534 38.14 -16.09 5.30
CA VAL A 534 38.03 -14.82 4.57
C VAL A 534 38.34 -13.62 5.45
N ILE A 535 37.87 -13.62 6.70
CA ILE A 535 38.24 -12.60 7.69
C ILE A 535 39.75 -12.59 7.94
N SER A 536 40.38 -13.76 7.94
CA SER A 536 41.83 -13.92 8.12
C SER A 536 42.65 -13.47 6.91
N GLY A 537 42.00 -12.95 5.85
CA GLY A 537 42.65 -12.30 4.71
C GLY A 537 42.59 -13.08 3.40
N ARG A 538 41.90 -14.24 3.35
CA ARG A 538 41.71 -14.94 2.08
C ARG A 538 40.64 -14.25 1.21
N PRO A 539 40.87 -14.07 -0.10
CA PRO A 539 39.87 -13.47 -1.00
C PRO A 539 38.63 -14.36 -1.21
N ILE A 540 38.83 -15.67 -1.19
CA ILE A 540 37.78 -16.71 -1.21
C ILE A 540 38.23 -17.85 -0.30
N SER A 541 37.30 -18.45 0.44
CA SER A 541 37.51 -19.71 1.16
C SER A 541 36.54 -20.75 0.62
N VAL A 542 37.06 -21.97 0.44
CA VAL A 542 36.32 -23.11 -0.10
C VAL A 542 36.63 -24.29 0.79
N ILE A 543 35.62 -24.83 1.48
CA ILE A 543 35.79 -25.96 2.40
C ILE A 543 34.79 -27.05 2.02
N PHE A 544 35.28 -28.29 1.97
CA PHE A 544 34.49 -29.48 1.67
C PHE A 544 34.46 -30.42 2.86
N GLU A 545 33.31 -31.03 3.11
CA GLU A 545 33.17 -32.07 4.11
C GLU A 545 32.14 -33.10 3.64
N GLU A 546 32.39 -34.38 3.89
CA GLU A 546 31.39 -35.41 3.67
C GLU A 546 30.46 -35.46 4.88
N MET A 547 29.15 -35.29 4.65
CA MET A 547 28.15 -35.20 5.71
C MET A 547 26.99 -36.15 5.47
N LYS A 548 26.28 -36.46 6.56
CA LYS A 548 24.99 -37.16 6.55
C LYS A 548 23.99 -36.36 7.39
N LEU A 549 22.74 -36.28 6.92
CA LEU A 549 21.68 -35.62 7.68
C LEU A 549 21.07 -36.55 8.74
N THR A 550 20.89 -37.81 8.39
CA THR A 550 20.41 -38.88 9.27
C THR A 550 21.26 -40.14 9.07
N GLU A 551 21.17 -41.12 9.97
CA GLU A 551 21.92 -42.38 9.81
C GLU A 551 21.52 -43.16 8.56
N ASN A 552 20.26 -43.02 8.12
CA ASN A 552 19.69 -43.72 6.99
C ASN A 552 19.85 -42.98 5.64
N ASP A 553 20.21 -41.70 5.67
CA ASP A 553 20.40 -40.90 4.46
C ASP A 553 21.74 -41.23 3.77
N PRO A 554 21.79 -41.15 2.43
CA PRO A 554 23.05 -41.22 1.71
C PRO A 554 23.95 -40.05 2.11
N SER A 555 25.25 -40.33 2.25
CA SER A 555 26.25 -39.26 2.41
C SER A 555 26.19 -38.29 1.23
N PHE A 556 26.49 -37.02 1.48
CA PHE A 556 26.66 -36.00 0.46
C PHE A 556 27.93 -35.19 0.74
N THR A 557 28.39 -34.43 -0.25
CA THR A 557 29.49 -33.48 -0.07
C THR A 557 28.91 -32.11 0.25
N ALA A 558 29.09 -31.66 1.48
CA ALA A 558 28.85 -30.28 1.88
C ALA A 558 30.01 -29.40 1.37
N LEU A 559 29.67 -28.30 0.72
CA LEU A 559 30.63 -27.31 0.23
C LEU A 559 30.26 -25.94 0.81
N ALA A 560 31.11 -25.37 1.66
CA ALA A 560 31.00 -23.99 2.09
C ALA A 560 31.94 -23.10 1.25
N VAL A 561 31.39 -22.04 0.68
CA VAL A 561 32.14 -21.02 -0.07
C VAL A 561 31.89 -19.66 0.56
N ALA A 562 32.94 -19.01 1.04
CA ALA A 562 32.89 -17.66 1.58
C ALA A 562 33.72 -16.71 0.71
N PHE A 563 33.20 -15.52 0.41
CA PHE A 563 33.90 -14.52 -0.40
C PHE A 563 33.32 -13.12 -0.17
N ARG A 564 34.12 -12.07 -0.42
CA ARG A 564 33.60 -10.70 -0.46
C ARG A 564 32.73 -10.50 -1.70
N TYR A 565 31.53 -9.96 -1.51
CA TYR A 565 30.47 -9.94 -2.52
C TYR A 565 30.95 -9.34 -3.84
N SER A 566 30.77 -10.12 -4.91
CA SER A 566 30.96 -9.69 -6.28
C SER A 566 29.99 -10.48 -7.15
N GLN A 567 29.24 -9.77 -8.00
CA GLN A 567 28.25 -10.39 -8.86
C GLN A 567 28.90 -11.38 -9.85
N ASP A 568 30.12 -11.10 -10.30
CA ASP A 568 30.86 -11.98 -11.23
C ASP A 568 31.37 -13.23 -10.52
N ARG A 569 31.87 -13.11 -9.28
CA ARG A 569 32.27 -14.27 -8.47
C ARG A 569 31.07 -15.17 -8.18
N LEU A 570 29.94 -14.58 -7.78
CA LEU A 570 28.70 -15.33 -7.52
C LEU A 570 28.28 -16.13 -8.76
N LYS A 571 28.25 -15.50 -9.95
CA LYS A 571 27.96 -16.18 -11.22
C LYS A 571 28.98 -17.29 -11.52
N GLY A 572 30.26 -17.03 -11.29
CA GLY A 572 31.34 -18.01 -11.47
C GLY A 572 31.17 -19.25 -10.60
N ILE A 573 30.85 -19.07 -9.31
CA ILE A 573 30.64 -20.16 -8.35
C ILE A 573 29.46 -21.03 -8.80
N PHE A 574 28.30 -20.43 -9.10
CA PHE A 574 27.13 -21.19 -9.58
C PHE A 574 27.40 -21.90 -10.90
N LYS A 575 28.16 -21.30 -11.82
CA LYS A 575 28.58 -21.95 -13.08
C LYS A 575 29.50 -23.15 -12.84
N ALA A 576 30.41 -23.06 -11.88
CA ALA A 576 31.31 -24.16 -11.52
C ALA A 576 30.55 -25.33 -10.88
N VAL A 577 29.64 -25.03 -9.95
CA VAL A 577 28.86 -26.03 -9.22
C VAL A 577 27.79 -26.71 -10.10
N LYS A 578 27.26 -26.02 -11.12
CA LYS A 578 26.24 -26.55 -12.06
C LYS A 578 26.62 -27.88 -12.73
N LYS A 579 27.91 -28.23 -12.78
CA LYS A 579 28.40 -29.52 -13.31
C LYS A 579 28.04 -30.72 -12.43
N TYR A 580 27.56 -30.47 -11.22
CA TYR A 580 27.20 -31.47 -10.22
C TYR A 580 25.73 -31.33 -9.84
N GLN A 581 25.19 -32.35 -9.17
CA GLN A 581 23.83 -32.30 -8.65
C GLN A 581 23.83 -31.51 -7.34
N ALA A 582 23.46 -30.24 -7.39
CA ALA A 582 23.26 -29.41 -6.21
C ALA A 582 21.83 -29.63 -5.66
N ASN A 583 21.71 -30.34 -4.56
CA ASN A 583 20.43 -30.69 -3.93
C ASN A 583 19.84 -29.53 -3.12
N SER A 584 20.70 -28.65 -2.59
CA SER A 584 20.31 -27.41 -1.93
C SER A 584 21.47 -26.42 -1.95
N VAL A 585 21.13 -25.13 -1.85
CA VAL A 585 22.06 -24.04 -1.58
C VAL A 585 21.45 -23.12 -0.53
N CYS A 586 22.19 -22.88 0.55
CA CYS A 586 21.87 -21.85 1.54
C CYS A 586 22.76 -20.65 1.30
N ARG A 587 22.25 -19.44 1.56
CA ARG A 587 23.03 -18.21 1.49
C ARG A 587 22.87 -17.42 2.78
N THR A 588 24.00 -16.99 3.33
CA THR A 588 24.07 -16.06 4.46
C THR A 588 24.99 -14.91 4.09
N ASP A 589 24.60 -13.68 4.39
CA ASP A 589 25.46 -12.51 4.18
C ASP A 589 25.82 -11.91 5.55
N PHE A 590 27.12 -11.70 5.79
CA PHE A 590 27.65 -10.97 6.94
C PHE A 590 28.45 -9.78 6.43
N GLU A 591 27.94 -8.57 6.68
CA GLU A 591 28.56 -7.33 6.17
C GLU A 591 28.80 -7.38 4.65
N ASP A 592 30.05 -7.42 4.20
CA ASP A 592 30.42 -7.54 2.79
C ASP A 592 30.81 -8.97 2.35
N ILE A 593 30.72 -9.96 3.26
CA ILE A 593 31.04 -11.37 3.01
C ILE A 593 29.76 -12.16 2.74
N THR A 594 29.71 -12.80 1.58
CA THR A 594 28.68 -13.78 1.22
C THR A 594 29.19 -15.19 1.49
N LEU A 595 28.36 -15.98 2.18
CA LEU A 595 28.54 -17.41 2.40
C LEU A 595 27.50 -18.19 1.62
N LEU A 596 27.96 -19.27 0.99
CA LEU A 596 27.12 -20.24 0.31
C LEU A 596 27.43 -21.63 0.85
N LEU A 597 26.40 -22.35 1.29
CA LEU A 597 26.49 -23.75 1.68
C LEU A 597 25.75 -24.61 0.66
N PHE A 598 26.47 -25.46 -0.07
CA PHE A 598 25.91 -26.37 -1.05
C PHE A 598 25.90 -27.80 -0.54
N ASN A 599 24.82 -28.52 -0.84
CA ASN A 599 24.77 -29.98 -0.72
C ASN A 599 24.94 -30.59 -2.11
N LEU A 600 26.11 -31.18 -2.37
CA LEU A 600 26.49 -31.70 -3.68
C LEU A 600 26.50 -33.23 -3.71
N SER A 601 26.02 -33.77 -4.82
CA SER A 601 26.16 -35.18 -5.16
C SER A 601 26.56 -35.37 -6.63
N SER A 602 27.07 -36.56 -6.93
CA SER A 602 27.28 -37.04 -8.29
C SER A 602 26.71 -38.45 -8.37
N ASN A 603 25.67 -38.65 -9.18
CA ASN A 603 24.94 -39.92 -9.28
C ASN A 603 24.46 -40.43 -7.91
N SER A 604 23.88 -39.54 -7.09
CA SER A 604 23.38 -39.83 -5.74
C SER A 604 24.44 -40.28 -4.72
N ALA A 605 25.73 -40.07 -5.01
CA ALA A 605 26.84 -40.33 -4.08
C ALA A 605 27.65 -39.04 -3.82
N PRO A 606 28.46 -38.97 -2.74
CA PRO A 606 29.41 -37.89 -2.51
C PRO A 606 30.36 -37.69 -3.69
N LEU A 607 30.86 -36.46 -3.85
CA LEU A 607 31.92 -36.18 -4.79
C LEU A 607 33.20 -36.93 -4.38
N ASN A 608 33.80 -37.64 -5.33
CA ASN A 608 35.10 -38.28 -5.09
C ASN A 608 36.21 -37.22 -4.95
N PRO A 609 37.37 -37.57 -4.34
CA PRO A 609 38.46 -36.62 -4.11
C PRO A 609 38.97 -35.92 -5.38
N ALA A 610 38.93 -36.59 -6.54
CA ALA A 610 39.35 -35.99 -7.81
C ALA A 610 38.41 -34.86 -8.26
N LYS A 611 37.10 -35.05 -8.12
CA LYS A 611 36.08 -34.03 -8.42
C LYS A 611 36.14 -32.87 -7.44
N ILE A 612 36.34 -33.16 -6.15
CA ILE A 612 36.54 -32.12 -5.12
C ILE A 612 37.74 -31.26 -5.49
N LYS A 613 38.90 -31.86 -5.79
CA LYS A 613 40.11 -31.13 -6.16
C LYS A 613 39.91 -30.27 -7.42
N ALA A 614 39.23 -30.81 -8.44
CA ALA A 614 38.94 -30.06 -9.66
C ALA A 614 38.01 -28.87 -9.40
N LEU A 615 36.98 -29.04 -8.57
CA LEU A 615 36.07 -27.95 -8.20
C LEU A 615 36.77 -26.90 -7.33
N SER A 616 37.56 -27.31 -6.33
CA SER A 616 38.34 -26.39 -5.48
C SER A 616 39.22 -25.49 -6.33
N SER A 617 39.98 -26.06 -7.27
CA SER A 617 40.87 -25.29 -8.15
C SER A 617 40.11 -24.28 -9.02
N VAL A 618 38.92 -24.61 -9.50
CA VAL A 618 38.08 -23.67 -10.27
C VAL A 618 37.55 -22.55 -9.39
N LEU A 619 37.09 -22.87 -8.18
CA LEU A 619 36.52 -21.89 -7.26
C LEU A 619 37.60 -20.96 -6.69
N GLU A 620 38.75 -21.49 -6.30
CA GLU A 620 39.91 -20.70 -5.86
C GLU A 620 40.44 -19.80 -6.99
N GLY A 621 40.33 -20.22 -8.26
CA GLY A 621 40.66 -19.38 -9.41
C GLY A 621 39.71 -18.20 -9.65
N LEU A 622 38.63 -18.06 -8.87
CA LEU A 622 37.71 -16.91 -8.90
C LEU A 622 38.07 -15.82 -7.87
N ALA A 623 39.05 -16.06 -6.99
CA ALA A 623 39.61 -15.02 -6.14
C ALA A 623 40.29 -13.94 -6.97
#